data_AF-A0A2R4M4I1-F1
#
_entry.id   AF-A0A2R4M4I1-F1
#
_cell.length_a   1.000
_cell.length_b   1.000
_cell.length_c   1.000
_cell.angle_alpha   90.00
_cell.angle_beta   90.00
_cell.angle_gamma   90.00
#
_symmetry.space_group_name_H-M   'P 1'
#
loop_
_entity.id
_entity.type
_entity.pdbx_description
1 polymer ?
#
loop_
_entity_poly.entity_id
_entity_poly.type
_entity_poly.pdbx_seq_one_letter_code
_entity_poly.pdbx_strand_id
1 'polypeptide(L)'
;MVTSGSPYGFHRLTPLLRGACVVAFTCCLGLTPGFATEDTAQNPTAAPVEQMPQTGPTRGSATNLPLPRFVSLKANEANVRRGPSLSHRIDWVFTKRNYPLEVIAEYGHWRRVRDMEGATGWLHYSLISGVRTALVTDDTVDLFSRPDTGSRLAAQAEKGVILRLLECNISWCKVSASGYKGWVLKSGLWGVRSDEILE
;
A
#
# COMPACT_ATOMS: atom_id res chain seq x y z
N MET A 1 -31.87 0.11 -1.41
CA MET A 1 -31.48 -0.92 -0.43
C MET A 1 -29.96 -1.02 -0.42
N VAL A 2 -29.31 -0.42 0.58
CA VAL A 2 -27.85 -0.50 0.76
C VAL A 2 -27.57 -1.77 1.54
N THR A 3 -26.96 -2.77 0.90
CA THR A 3 -26.51 -3.98 1.57
C THR A 3 -25.22 -3.65 2.33
N SER A 4 -25.31 -3.56 3.65
CA SER A 4 -24.17 -3.48 4.56
C SER A 4 -23.41 -4.82 4.57
N GLY A 5 -22.47 -4.98 3.64
CA GLY A 5 -21.45 -6.03 3.72
C GLY A 5 -20.22 -5.48 4.42
N SER A 6 -19.96 -5.92 5.65
CA SER A 6 -18.70 -5.66 6.33
C SER A 6 -17.54 -6.32 5.56
N PRO A 7 -16.38 -5.66 5.35
CA PRO A 7 -15.26 -6.22 4.59
C PRO A 7 -14.41 -7.24 5.37
N TYR A 8 -14.68 -7.47 6.65
CA TYR A 8 -13.84 -8.32 7.51
C TYR A 8 -14.26 -9.79 7.46
N GLY A 9 -13.78 -10.50 6.44
CA GLY A 9 -13.97 -11.94 6.23
C GLY A 9 -12.69 -12.76 6.44
N PHE A 10 -12.64 -13.43 7.58
CA PHE A 10 -11.82 -14.58 8.00
C PHE A 10 -10.74 -15.14 7.04
N HIS A 11 -9.49 -15.16 7.54
CA HIS A 11 -8.39 -15.97 7.06
C HIS A 11 -8.79 -17.45 6.93
N ARG A 12 -8.73 -18.01 5.71
CA ARG A 12 -8.64 -19.46 5.50
C ARG A 12 -7.18 -19.83 5.21
N LEU A 13 -6.52 -20.39 6.22
CA LEU A 13 -5.31 -21.19 6.06
C LEU A 13 -5.71 -22.53 5.44
N THR A 14 -5.16 -22.85 4.28
CA THR A 14 -5.31 -24.16 3.64
C THR A 14 -3.94 -24.83 3.53
N PRO A 15 -3.77 -26.09 3.95
CA PRO A 15 -2.46 -26.73 4.05
C PRO A 15 -1.94 -27.23 2.69
N LEU A 16 -0.60 -27.27 2.62
CA LEU A 16 0.22 -27.98 1.63
C LEU A 16 -0.15 -29.47 1.60
N LEU A 17 -0.46 -30.00 0.41
CA LEU A 17 -0.32 -31.43 0.17
C LEU A 17 0.50 -31.70 -1.10
N ARG A 18 1.51 -32.53 -0.88
CA ARG A 18 2.33 -33.26 -1.84
C ARG A 18 1.46 -34.12 -2.76
N GLY A 19 1.91 -34.28 -4.00
CA GLY A 19 1.34 -35.29 -4.90
C GLY A 19 2.13 -35.37 -6.20
N ALA A 20 3.27 -36.07 -6.16
CA ALA A 20 3.92 -36.54 -7.38
C ALA A 20 3.01 -37.56 -8.08
N CYS A 21 2.80 -37.43 -9.38
CA CYS A 21 2.29 -38.52 -10.20
C CYS A 21 3.07 -38.56 -11.51
N VAL A 22 4.01 -39.50 -11.54
CA VAL A 22 4.69 -40.00 -12.72
C VAL A 22 3.69 -40.85 -13.50
N VAL A 23 3.44 -40.56 -14.77
CA VAL A 23 2.96 -41.57 -15.72
C VAL A 23 3.60 -41.31 -17.07
N ALA A 24 4.45 -42.25 -17.48
CA ALA A 24 5.01 -42.37 -18.82
C ALA A 24 3.93 -42.85 -19.80
N PHE A 25 3.91 -42.31 -21.02
CA PHE A 25 3.14 -42.89 -22.13
C PHE A 25 3.93 -42.81 -23.45
N THR A 26 4.62 -43.91 -23.71
CA THR A 26 4.61 -44.72 -24.94
C THR A 26 4.40 -44.05 -26.30
N CYS A 27 5.51 -44.00 -27.05
CA CYS A 27 5.73 -44.38 -28.45
C CYS A 27 4.52 -44.50 -29.40
N CYS A 28 4.50 -43.67 -30.45
CA CYS A 28 3.97 -44.02 -31.76
C CYS A 28 4.91 -43.51 -32.87
N LEU A 29 5.51 -44.45 -33.60
CA LEU A 29 6.15 -44.25 -34.89
C LEU A 29 5.10 -43.84 -35.94
N GLY A 30 5.40 -42.83 -36.75
CA GLY A 30 4.64 -42.48 -37.95
C GLY A 30 5.45 -41.60 -38.90
N LEU A 31 5.91 -42.20 -40.00
CA LEU A 31 6.56 -41.52 -41.14
C LEU A 31 5.53 -40.74 -41.97
N THR A 32 5.85 -39.50 -42.34
CA THR A 32 5.46 -38.89 -43.62
C THR A 32 6.54 -37.92 -44.09
N PRO A 33 6.94 -37.94 -45.38
CA PRO A 33 7.83 -36.95 -45.98
C PRO A 33 7.05 -35.78 -46.58
N GLY A 34 7.68 -34.61 -46.68
CA GLY A 34 7.29 -33.62 -47.69
C GLY A 34 7.38 -32.14 -47.29
N PHE A 35 8.17 -31.43 -48.08
CA PHE A 35 8.03 -30.02 -48.50
C PHE A 35 8.85 -28.92 -47.80
N ALA A 36 9.83 -28.48 -48.61
CA ALA A 36 10.17 -27.11 -48.98
C ALA A 36 10.72 -26.16 -47.91
N THR A 37 11.99 -25.82 -48.12
CA THR A 37 12.72 -24.70 -47.53
C THR A 37 12.21 -23.38 -48.10
N GLU A 38 11.71 -22.49 -47.24
CA GLU A 38 11.60 -21.06 -47.53
C GLU A 38 12.69 -20.33 -46.74
N ASP A 39 13.74 -19.98 -47.46
CA ASP A 39 14.84 -19.15 -47.00
C ASP A 39 14.34 -17.70 -46.91
N THR A 40 13.93 -17.29 -45.71
CA THR A 40 13.66 -15.88 -45.42
C THR A 40 14.86 -15.32 -44.68
N ALA A 41 15.66 -14.57 -45.42
CA ALA A 41 16.79 -13.80 -44.94
C ALA A 41 16.47 -13.06 -43.63
N GLN A 42 17.17 -13.44 -42.56
CA GLN A 42 17.15 -12.73 -41.29
C GLN A 42 17.82 -11.37 -41.45
N ASN A 43 17.01 -10.32 -41.50
CA ASN A 43 17.43 -8.95 -41.30
C ASN A 43 17.89 -8.80 -39.83
N PRO A 44 19.14 -8.42 -39.51
CA PRO A 44 19.56 -8.23 -38.13
C PRO A 44 18.85 -7.02 -37.53
N THR A 45 17.73 -7.27 -36.86
CA THR A 45 17.03 -6.29 -36.05
C THR A 45 17.95 -5.93 -34.89
N ALA A 46 18.35 -4.67 -34.82
CA ALA A 46 19.09 -4.11 -33.71
C ALA A 46 18.45 -4.53 -32.38
N ALA A 47 19.27 -5.07 -31.47
CA ALA A 47 18.83 -5.52 -30.17
C ALA A 47 18.07 -4.40 -29.43
N PRO A 48 16.95 -4.69 -28.74
CA PRO A 48 16.29 -3.73 -27.89
C PRO A 48 17.29 -3.23 -26.83
N VAL A 49 17.49 -1.92 -26.77
CA VAL A 49 18.19 -1.29 -25.65
C VAL A 49 17.36 -1.55 -24.40
N GLU A 50 17.78 -2.53 -23.60
CA GLU A 50 17.16 -2.87 -22.33
C GLU A 50 17.40 -1.70 -21.38
N GLN A 51 16.37 -0.86 -21.24
CA GLN A 51 16.40 0.34 -20.42
C GLN A 51 16.62 -0.09 -18.97
N MET A 52 17.74 0.37 -18.40
CA MET A 52 18.09 0.13 -16.99
C MET A 52 16.91 0.53 -16.09
N PRO A 53 16.57 -0.25 -15.04
CA PRO A 53 15.50 0.10 -14.13
C PRO A 53 15.78 1.44 -13.46
N GLN A 54 14.89 2.41 -13.64
CA GLN A 54 15.01 3.72 -13.01
C GLN A 54 14.86 3.56 -11.49
N THR A 55 15.96 3.68 -10.76
CA THR A 55 16.06 3.53 -9.29
C THR A 55 15.59 4.76 -8.51
N GLY A 56 14.80 5.66 -9.13
CA GLY A 56 14.17 6.78 -8.46
C GLY A 56 12.74 6.45 -8.01
N PRO A 57 12.21 7.10 -6.95
CA PRO A 57 10.81 6.95 -6.59
C PRO A 57 9.94 7.36 -7.78
N THR A 58 9.06 6.47 -8.21
CA THR A 58 8.11 6.76 -9.30
C THR A 58 7.33 8.02 -8.92
N ARG A 59 7.32 9.05 -9.79
CA ARG A 59 6.58 10.28 -9.50
C ARG A 59 5.15 10.19 -10.01
N GLY A 60 4.23 10.78 -9.26
CA GLY A 60 2.82 10.85 -9.64
C GLY A 60 2.61 11.71 -10.88
N SER A 61 1.81 11.20 -11.82
CA SER A 61 1.50 11.85 -13.10
C SER A 61 0.81 13.21 -12.94
N ALA A 62 0.09 13.43 -11.84
CA ALA A 62 -0.72 14.63 -11.64
C ALA A 62 -0.03 15.66 -10.73
N THR A 63 0.70 15.23 -9.70
CA THR A 63 1.32 16.13 -8.72
C THR A 63 2.84 16.22 -8.80
N ASN A 64 3.49 15.32 -9.56
CA ASN A 64 4.94 15.16 -9.58
C ASN A 64 5.55 14.87 -8.19
N LEU A 65 4.74 14.43 -7.23
CA LEU A 65 5.18 13.99 -5.90
C LEU A 65 5.64 12.52 -5.94
N PRO A 66 6.57 12.12 -5.05
CA PRO A 66 7.01 10.73 -4.98
C PRO A 66 5.85 9.79 -4.66
N LEU A 67 5.85 8.62 -5.30
CA LEU A 67 5.00 7.49 -5.01
C LEU A 67 5.86 6.27 -4.62
N PRO A 68 5.39 5.46 -3.66
CA PRO A 68 4.22 5.71 -2.82
C PRO A 68 4.49 6.77 -1.74
N ARG A 69 3.43 7.42 -1.24
CA ARG A 69 3.51 8.39 -0.13
C ARG A 69 2.30 8.32 0.78
N PHE A 70 2.48 8.57 2.07
CA PHE A 70 1.35 8.64 2.98
C PHE A 70 0.72 10.03 2.98
N VAL A 71 -0.62 10.02 3.09
CA VAL A 71 -1.50 11.16 3.26
C VAL A 71 -2.49 10.82 4.38
N SER A 72 -3.32 11.77 4.77
CA SER A 72 -4.42 11.53 5.71
C SER A 72 -5.76 11.92 5.13
N LEU A 73 -6.82 11.28 5.61
CA LEU A 73 -8.17 11.65 5.25
C LEU A 73 -8.56 12.98 5.89
N LYS A 74 -8.93 13.97 5.07
CA LYS A 74 -9.43 15.27 5.54
C LYS A 74 -10.93 15.22 5.79
N ALA A 75 -11.69 14.45 5.03
CA ALA A 75 -13.15 14.39 5.19
C ALA A 75 -13.55 13.50 6.39
N ASN A 76 -14.75 13.71 6.94
CA ASN A 76 -15.34 12.80 7.93
C ASN A 76 -15.78 11.50 7.25
N GLU A 77 -16.29 11.62 6.03
CA GLU A 77 -16.67 10.50 5.19
C GLU A 77 -16.00 10.59 3.82
N ALA A 78 -15.53 9.47 3.29
CA ALA A 78 -14.91 9.42 1.97
C ALA A 78 -15.26 8.14 1.22
N ASN A 79 -15.97 8.31 0.12
CA ASN A 79 -16.38 7.23 -0.77
C ASN A 79 -15.21 6.76 -1.61
N VAL A 80 -14.72 5.55 -1.34
CA VAL A 80 -13.68 4.90 -2.15
C VAL A 80 -14.32 4.19 -3.32
N ARG A 81 -13.85 4.52 -4.52
CA ARG A 81 -14.41 4.03 -5.78
C ARG A 81 -13.50 3.04 -6.47
N ARG A 82 -14.10 2.18 -7.27
CA ARG A 82 -13.35 1.21 -8.09
C ARG A 82 -12.43 1.84 -9.13
N GLY A 83 -12.83 2.98 -9.67
CA GLY A 83 -12.12 3.67 -10.74
C GLY A 83 -12.10 5.18 -10.55
N PRO A 84 -11.24 5.89 -11.32
CA PRO A 84 -11.01 7.33 -11.17
C PRO A 84 -12.10 8.17 -11.86
N SER A 85 -13.37 7.94 -11.52
CA SER A 85 -14.50 8.77 -11.95
C SER A 85 -15.69 8.61 -10.99
N LEU A 86 -16.55 9.64 -10.91
CA LEU A 86 -17.76 9.66 -10.10
C LEU A 86 -18.80 8.62 -10.54
N SER A 87 -18.73 8.13 -11.79
CA SER A 87 -19.62 7.08 -12.30
C SER A 87 -19.25 5.67 -11.82
N HIS A 88 -18.02 5.46 -11.33
CA HIS A 88 -17.62 4.16 -10.81
C HIS A 88 -18.30 3.87 -9.48
N ARG A 89 -18.63 2.59 -9.27
CA ARG A 89 -19.20 2.09 -8.01
C ARG A 89 -18.29 2.42 -6.82
N ILE A 90 -18.93 2.74 -5.70
CA ILE A 90 -18.32 2.87 -4.39
C ILE A 90 -18.10 1.46 -3.85
N ASP A 91 -16.84 1.08 -3.63
CA ASP A 91 -16.50 -0.23 -3.08
C ASP A 91 -16.58 -0.18 -1.53
N TRP A 92 -16.24 0.95 -0.90
CA TRP A 92 -16.44 1.19 0.54
C TRP A 92 -16.38 2.68 0.91
N VAL A 93 -16.67 3.00 2.17
CA VAL A 93 -16.65 4.37 2.71
C VAL A 93 -15.78 4.42 3.96
N PHE A 94 -14.78 5.31 3.98
CA PHE A 94 -14.09 5.64 5.23
C PHE A 94 -14.95 6.60 6.05
N THR A 95 -15.06 6.36 7.36
CA THR A 95 -15.87 7.17 8.29
C THR A 95 -15.04 7.86 9.38
N LYS A 96 -13.71 7.71 9.33
CA LYS A 96 -12.78 8.25 10.32
C LYS A 96 -11.89 9.31 9.68
N ARG A 97 -12.07 10.57 10.09
CA ARG A 97 -11.15 11.65 9.75
C ARG A 97 -9.74 11.33 10.26
N ASN A 98 -8.73 11.86 9.57
CA ASN A 98 -7.30 11.70 9.85
C ASN A 98 -6.75 10.29 9.66
N TYR A 99 -7.57 9.35 9.15
CA TYR A 99 -7.12 7.99 8.85
C TYR A 99 -5.93 8.05 7.87
N PRO A 100 -4.78 7.42 8.16
CA PRO A 100 -3.66 7.43 7.23
C PRO A 100 -4.03 6.65 5.97
N LEU A 101 -3.46 7.02 4.83
CA LEU A 101 -3.65 6.33 3.55
C LEU A 101 -2.36 6.40 2.76
N GLU A 102 -1.98 5.31 2.10
CA GLU A 102 -0.83 5.30 1.19
C GLU A 102 -1.30 5.58 -0.23
N VAL A 103 -0.89 6.70 -0.83
CA VAL A 103 -1.11 6.97 -2.26
C VAL A 103 -0.10 6.16 -3.06
N ILE A 104 -0.61 5.29 -3.93
CA ILE A 104 0.20 4.38 -4.76
C ILE A 104 0.13 4.73 -6.25
N ALA A 105 -0.87 5.48 -6.70
CA ALA A 105 -0.98 5.97 -8.07
C ALA A 105 -1.82 7.25 -8.16
N GLU A 106 -1.66 7.98 -9.27
CA GLU A 106 -2.41 9.21 -9.55
C GLU A 106 -3.01 9.17 -10.95
N TYR A 107 -4.23 9.71 -11.10
CA TYR A 107 -4.88 9.90 -12.38
C TYR A 107 -5.74 11.16 -12.33
N GLY A 108 -5.31 12.24 -12.99
CA GLY A 108 -6.01 13.53 -12.95
C GLY A 108 -6.28 13.99 -11.51
N HIS A 109 -7.56 14.12 -11.14
CA HIS A 109 -8.02 14.49 -9.79
C HIS A 109 -8.17 13.32 -8.81
N TRP A 110 -7.77 12.12 -9.21
CA TRP A 110 -7.97 10.89 -8.45
C TRP A 110 -6.65 10.35 -7.93
N ARG A 111 -6.70 9.84 -6.70
CA ARG A 111 -5.57 9.20 -6.04
C ARG A 111 -5.96 7.77 -5.74
N ARG A 112 -5.19 6.82 -6.25
CA ARG A 112 -5.33 5.43 -5.86
C ARG A 112 -4.65 5.27 -4.52
N VAL A 113 -5.42 4.89 -3.51
CA VAL A 113 -4.97 4.72 -2.14
C VAL A 113 -4.95 3.26 -1.75
N ARG A 114 -4.10 2.93 -0.77
CA ARG A 114 -4.04 1.66 -0.06
C ARG A 114 -4.22 1.92 1.44
N ASP A 115 -5.02 1.09 2.11
CA ASP A 115 -5.18 1.13 3.56
C ASP A 115 -4.21 0.17 4.29
N MET A 116 -4.34 0.07 5.62
CA MET A 116 -3.48 -0.79 6.44
C MET A 116 -3.62 -2.29 6.13
N GLU A 117 -4.74 -2.70 5.55
CA GLU A 117 -5.03 -4.10 5.22
C GLU A 117 -4.70 -4.44 3.77
N GLY A 118 -4.26 -3.44 2.99
CA GLY A 118 -3.89 -3.59 1.60
C GLY A 118 -5.03 -3.39 0.62
N ALA A 119 -6.24 -3.04 1.06
CA ALA A 119 -7.36 -2.75 0.17
C ALA A 119 -7.06 -1.49 -0.65
N THR A 120 -7.36 -1.53 -1.97
CA THR A 120 -7.02 -0.42 -2.88
C THR A 120 -8.21 0.12 -3.64
N GLY A 121 -8.28 1.45 -3.77
CA GLY A 121 -9.34 2.12 -4.50
C GLY A 121 -9.04 3.59 -4.74
N TRP A 122 -9.98 4.30 -5.36
CA TRP A 122 -9.80 5.68 -5.81
C TRP A 122 -10.56 6.68 -4.94
N LEU A 123 -9.84 7.72 -4.54
CA LEU A 123 -10.38 8.88 -3.84
C LEU A 123 -10.14 10.15 -4.64
N HIS A 124 -11.09 11.08 -4.55
CA HIS A 124 -10.89 12.43 -5.07
C HIS A 124 -9.89 13.19 -4.17
N TYR A 125 -8.97 13.95 -4.76
CA TYR A 125 -7.90 14.62 -4.01
C TYR A 125 -8.41 15.61 -2.94
N SER A 126 -9.62 16.16 -3.10
CA SER A 126 -10.21 17.09 -2.12
C SER A 126 -10.53 16.45 -0.77
N LEU A 127 -10.60 15.12 -0.71
CA LEU A 127 -10.92 14.35 0.50
C LEU A 127 -9.68 14.01 1.33
N ILE A 128 -8.48 14.26 0.80
CA ILE A 128 -7.20 13.96 1.45
C ILE A 128 -6.45 15.25 1.82
N SER A 129 -5.50 15.13 2.74
CA SER A 129 -4.56 16.18 3.10
C SER A 129 -3.14 15.64 3.21
N GLY A 130 -2.15 16.53 3.06
CA GLY A 130 -0.74 16.20 3.30
C GLY A 130 -0.37 16.12 4.79
N VAL A 131 -1.31 16.32 5.71
CA VAL A 131 -1.04 16.20 7.15
C VAL A 131 -0.65 14.75 7.45
N ARG A 132 0.51 14.57 8.07
CA ARG A 132 1.04 13.25 8.39
C ARG A 132 0.42 12.70 9.67
N THR A 133 -0.22 11.55 9.53
CA THR A 133 -0.82 10.80 10.64
C THR A 133 -0.38 9.36 10.58
N ALA A 134 -0.44 8.70 11.73
CA ALA A 134 -0.19 7.28 11.86
C ALA A 134 -1.31 6.62 12.66
N LEU A 135 -1.51 5.33 12.43
CA LEU A 135 -2.44 4.48 13.15
C LEU A 135 -1.63 3.52 14.03
N VAL A 136 -2.03 3.38 15.29
CA VAL A 136 -1.45 2.36 16.18
C VAL A 136 -1.91 0.97 15.75
N THR A 137 -0.97 0.09 15.45
CA THR A 137 -1.25 -1.28 14.98
C THR A 137 -1.18 -2.32 16.09
N ASP A 138 -0.29 -2.10 17.05
CA ASP A 138 -0.10 -2.97 18.20
C ASP A 138 -1.23 -2.76 19.22
N ASP A 139 -1.46 -3.73 20.10
CA ASP A 139 -2.56 -3.67 21.08
C ASP A 139 -2.44 -2.43 21.99
N THR A 140 -1.21 -2.09 22.38
CA THR A 140 -0.88 -0.86 23.11
C THR A 140 0.54 -0.43 22.78
N VAL A 141 0.76 0.88 22.64
CA VAL A 141 2.08 1.49 22.49
C VAL A 141 2.31 2.53 23.57
N ASP A 142 3.54 2.56 24.07
CA ASP A 142 4.00 3.54 25.06
C ASP A 142 4.49 4.82 24.38
N LEU A 143 4.06 5.96 24.91
CA LEU A 143 4.57 7.28 24.52
C LEU A 143 5.54 7.76 25.59
N PHE A 144 6.80 7.90 25.21
CA PHE A 144 7.90 8.28 26.07
C PHE A 144 8.22 9.78 25.99
N SER A 145 8.82 10.33 27.04
CA SER A 145 9.27 11.73 27.07
C SER A 145 10.44 12.02 26.12
N ARG A 146 11.27 11.01 25.84
CA ARG A 146 12.42 11.02 24.92
C ARG A 146 12.37 9.77 24.02
N PRO A 147 13.11 9.72 22.89
CA PRO A 147 13.22 8.53 22.04
C PRO A 147 14.11 7.46 22.71
N ASP A 148 13.70 7.02 23.90
CA ASP A 148 14.40 6.10 24.78
C ASP A 148 13.35 5.40 25.67
N THR A 149 13.36 4.07 25.64
CA THR A 149 12.44 3.22 26.42
C THR A 149 12.69 3.28 27.92
N GLY A 150 13.87 3.74 28.36
CA GLY A 150 14.17 4.01 29.77
C GLY A 150 13.70 5.39 30.26
N SER A 151 13.17 6.23 29.36
CA SER A 151 12.71 7.57 29.74
C SER A 151 11.31 7.55 30.36
N ARG A 152 10.90 8.67 30.95
CA ARG A 152 9.58 8.78 31.61
C ARG A 152 8.45 8.49 30.62
N LEU A 153 7.55 7.58 31.00
CA LEU A 153 6.30 7.33 30.29
C LEU A 153 5.38 8.56 30.38
N ALA A 154 4.94 9.06 29.23
CA ALA A 154 4.08 10.24 29.10
C ALA A 154 2.61 9.85 28.92
N ALA A 155 2.32 8.79 28.15
CA ALA A 155 0.99 8.24 27.93
C ALA A 155 1.09 6.83 27.34
N GLN A 156 -0.05 6.15 27.20
CA GLN A 156 -0.19 4.94 26.40
C GLN A 156 -1.30 5.16 25.37
N ALA A 157 -1.16 4.56 24.19
CA ALA A 157 -2.16 4.60 23.14
C ALA A 157 -2.53 3.18 22.72
N GLU A 158 -3.83 2.91 22.63
CA GLU A 158 -4.35 1.61 22.21
C GLU A 158 -4.39 1.48 20.69
N LYS A 159 -4.53 0.23 20.24
CA LYS A 159 -4.77 -0.10 18.83
C LYS A 159 -5.88 0.74 18.21
N GLY A 160 -5.64 1.22 17.00
CA GLY A 160 -6.62 2.00 16.24
C GLY A 160 -6.68 3.49 16.62
N VAL A 161 -5.92 3.94 17.63
CA VAL A 161 -5.71 5.37 17.89
C VAL A 161 -4.96 6.00 16.71
N ILE A 162 -5.44 7.16 16.27
CA ILE A 162 -4.78 7.94 15.23
C ILE A 162 -3.91 9.00 15.90
N LEU A 163 -2.64 8.99 15.55
CA LEU A 163 -1.61 9.90 16.03
C LEU A 163 -1.26 10.91 14.94
N ARG A 164 -1.06 12.18 15.31
CA ARG A 164 -0.44 13.14 14.41
C ARG A 164 1.08 13.03 14.54
N LEU A 165 1.76 12.82 13.42
CA LEU A 165 3.22 12.78 13.37
C LEU A 165 3.76 14.20 13.40
N LEU A 166 4.76 14.43 14.26
CA LEU A 166 5.45 15.72 14.39
C LEU A 166 6.88 15.62 13.85
N GLU A 167 7.58 14.55 14.20
CA GLU A 167 8.97 14.29 13.82
C GLU A 167 9.16 12.77 13.79
N CYS A 168 10.00 12.25 12.90
CA CYS A 168 10.39 10.84 12.90
C CYS A 168 11.87 10.72 12.55
N ASN A 169 12.59 9.92 13.34
CA ASN A 169 13.90 9.41 12.96
C ASN A 169 13.77 7.95 12.51
N ILE A 170 14.89 7.21 12.44
CA ILE A 170 14.90 5.83 11.96
C ILE A 170 13.96 4.91 12.76
N SER A 171 13.98 5.00 14.09
CA SER A 171 13.28 4.04 14.96
C SER A 171 12.12 4.64 15.75
N TRP A 172 12.06 5.97 15.84
CA TRP A 172 11.13 6.69 16.72
C TRP A 172 10.36 7.76 15.97
N CYS A 173 9.12 7.96 16.37
CA CYS A 173 8.30 9.07 15.94
C CYS A 173 7.81 9.87 17.14
N LYS A 174 8.02 11.18 17.11
CA LYS A 174 7.37 12.13 18.00
C LYS A 174 5.95 12.35 17.50
N VAL A 175 4.99 12.12 18.37
CA VAL A 175 3.57 12.10 18.06
C VAL A 175 2.78 13.01 19.00
N SER A 176 1.56 13.35 18.57
CA SER A 176 0.57 14.00 19.41
C SER A 176 -0.83 13.43 19.18
N ALA A 177 -1.58 13.23 20.26
CA ALA A 177 -2.98 12.82 20.25
C ALA A 177 -3.66 13.23 21.56
N SER A 178 -4.91 13.70 21.48
CA SER A 178 -5.76 14.00 22.65
C SER A 178 -5.08 14.85 23.74
N GLY A 179 -4.22 15.80 23.35
CA GLY A 179 -3.48 16.66 24.28
C GLY A 179 -2.15 16.08 24.78
N TYR A 180 -1.90 14.78 24.60
CA TYR A 180 -0.64 14.14 24.94
C TYR A 180 0.38 14.27 23.80
N LYS A 181 1.66 14.34 24.18
CA LYS A 181 2.81 14.35 23.28
C LYS A 181 3.88 13.41 23.82
N GLY A 182 4.54 12.68 22.94
CA GLY A 182 5.62 11.77 23.31
C GLY A 182 6.26 11.13 22.09
N TRP A 183 7.26 10.29 22.36
CA TRP A 183 7.98 9.49 21.39
C TRP A 183 7.48 8.06 21.45
N VAL A 184 7.17 7.49 20.30
CA VAL A 184 6.70 6.10 20.16
C VAL A 184 7.61 5.37 19.19
N LEU A 185 7.79 4.07 19.41
CA LEU A 185 8.53 3.21 18.48
C LEU A 185 7.78 3.13 17.15
N LYS A 186 8.51 3.35 16.05
CA LYS A 186 7.95 3.37 14.70
C LYS A 186 7.34 2.03 14.30
N SER A 187 7.84 0.92 14.84
CA SER A 187 7.36 -0.43 14.54
C SER A 187 5.90 -0.68 14.89
N GLY A 188 5.37 0.04 15.89
CA GLY A 188 3.96 -0.09 16.32
C GLY A 188 2.99 0.82 15.55
N LEU A 189 3.44 1.42 14.44
CA LEU A 189 2.71 2.41 13.66
C LEU A 189 2.54 2.00 12.20
N TRP A 190 1.37 2.30 11.65
CA TRP A 190 1.13 2.35 10.20
C TRP A 190 0.89 3.79 9.76
N GLY A 191 1.39 4.20 8.58
CA GLY A 191 1.36 5.60 8.13
C GLY A 191 2.72 6.31 8.09
N VAL A 192 3.79 5.57 8.38
CA VAL A 192 5.20 5.98 8.27
C VAL A 192 6.02 4.79 7.78
N ARG A 193 6.94 5.00 6.85
CA ARG A 193 7.83 3.90 6.39
C ARG A 193 8.97 3.66 7.37
N SER A 194 9.47 2.43 7.44
CA SER A 194 10.61 2.07 8.29
C SER A 194 11.83 2.96 8.04
N ASP A 195 12.09 3.31 6.79
CA ASP A 195 13.20 4.16 6.32
C ASP A 195 12.88 5.66 6.28
N GLU A 196 11.63 6.06 6.55
CA GLU A 196 11.20 7.46 6.45
C GLU A 196 11.70 8.30 7.63
N ILE A 197 12.31 9.44 7.32
CA ILE A 197 12.66 10.50 8.27
C ILE A 197 11.71 11.68 8.02
N LEU A 198 11.15 12.23 9.09
CA LEU A 198 10.22 13.36 9.07
C LEU A 198 10.79 14.47 9.96
N GLU A 199 10.99 15.65 9.40
CA GLU A 199 11.47 16.86 10.09
C GLU A 199 10.31 17.76 10.55
#